data_AF-A0A842X0U6-F1
#
_entry.id   AF-A0A842X0U6-F1
#
_cell.length_a   1.000
_cell.length_b   1.000
_cell.length_c   1.000
_cell.angle_alpha   90.00
_cell.angle_beta   90.00
_cell.angle_gamma   90.00
#
_symmetry.space_group_name_H-M   'P 1'
#
loop_
_entity.id
_entity.type
_entity.pdbx_description
1 polymer ?
#
loop_
_entity_poly.entity_id
_entity_poly.type
_entity_poly.pdbx_seq_one_letter_code
_entity_poly.pdbx_strand_id
1 'polypeptide(L)'
;MMWIEGRIRKHTIPIDGQLWFPGWWIPIRLAPVGPHLEGITKEGDVIDDMHFAQDLSGEEQPPFSGWFRPMRSGRGFFEIFPSPVAWRKKENENG
;
A
#
# COMPACT_ATOMS: atom_id res chain seq x y z
N MET A 1 10.58 11.22 -40.16
CA MET A 1 9.73 10.28 -39.40
C MET A 1 10.41 10.02 -38.08
N MET A 2 9.94 10.64 -36.99
CA MET A 2 10.56 10.57 -35.67
C MET A 2 9.58 9.86 -34.75
N TRP A 3 9.95 8.67 -34.27
CA TRP A 3 9.19 7.92 -33.27
C TRP A 3 9.50 8.51 -31.91
N ILE A 4 8.51 9.13 -31.26
CA ILE A 4 8.63 9.57 -29.86
C ILE A 4 8.19 8.38 -29.01
N GLU A 5 9.16 7.62 -28.50
CA GLU A 5 8.93 6.65 -27.43
C GLU A 5 8.46 7.39 -26.19
N GLY A 6 7.19 7.19 -25.84
CA GLY A 6 6.59 7.69 -24.61
C GLY A 6 7.19 6.99 -23.39
N ARG A 7 8.37 7.44 -22.92
CA ARG A 7 8.81 7.18 -21.55
C ARG A 7 7.78 7.82 -20.63
N ILE A 8 6.96 6.99 -19.98
CA ILE A 8 6.11 7.35 -18.85
C ILE A 8 7.00 8.11 -17.86
N ARG A 9 6.85 9.44 -17.82
CA ARG A 9 7.57 10.27 -16.85
C ARG A 9 7.07 9.83 -15.48
N LYS A 10 7.94 9.18 -14.71
CA LYS A 10 7.71 8.77 -13.32
C LYS A 10 7.33 10.03 -12.55
N HIS A 11 6.04 10.23 -12.31
CA HIS A 11 5.56 11.40 -11.58
C HIS A 11 5.95 11.19 -10.11
N THR A 12 6.95 11.95 -9.67
CA THR A 12 7.25 12.19 -8.25
C THR A 12 6.02 12.86 -7.65
N ILE A 13 5.30 12.15 -6.78
CA ILE A 13 4.27 12.76 -5.94
C ILE A 13 4.99 13.19 -4.67
N PRO A 14 5.15 14.50 -4.41
CA PRO A 14 5.67 14.95 -3.14
C PRO A 14 4.66 14.60 -2.04
N ILE A 15 5.09 13.78 -1.10
CA ILE A 15 4.42 13.58 0.20
C ILE A 15 5.33 14.28 1.21
N ASP A 16 4.82 15.32 1.89
CA ASP A 16 5.49 16.05 2.97
C ASP A 16 6.92 16.57 2.66
N GLY A 17 7.16 17.09 1.45
CA GLY A 17 8.41 17.78 1.12
C GLY A 17 9.64 16.88 0.89
N GLN A 18 9.49 15.54 0.95
CA GLN A 18 10.52 14.60 0.55
C GLN A 18 10.31 14.11 -0.90
N LEU A 19 11.39 14.10 -1.68
CA LEU A 19 11.43 13.54 -3.03
C LEU A 19 11.51 12.02 -2.95
N TRP A 20 10.37 11.35 -3.16
CA TRP A 20 10.29 9.89 -3.18
C TRP A 20 10.51 9.32 -4.59
N PHE A 21 11.35 8.30 -4.72
CA PHE A 21 11.71 7.72 -6.04
C PHE A 21 10.55 6.88 -6.62
N PRO A 22 9.91 7.30 -7.73
CA PRO A 22 8.62 6.78 -8.21
C PRO A 22 8.75 5.59 -9.16
N GLY A 23 9.71 4.69 -8.91
CA GLY A 23 9.89 3.54 -9.79
C GLY A 23 8.85 2.44 -9.61
N TRP A 24 8.46 2.19 -8.36
CA TRP A 24 7.80 0.92 -7.97
C TRP A 24 6.68 1.07 -6.94
N TRP A 25 6.58 2.21 -6.26
CA TRP A 25 5.59 2.45 -5.20
C TRP A 25 4.45 3.34 -5.72
N ILE A 26 3.21 2.93 -5.44
CA ILE A 26 1.96 3.56 -5.85
C ILE A 26 1.34 4.23 -4.61
N PRO A 27 0.75 5.43 -4.68
CA PRO A 27 0.10 6.07 -3.53
C PRO A 27 -0.89 5.15 -2.82
N ILE A 28 -0.88 5.15 -1.48
CA ILE A 28 -1.69 4.22 -0.67
C ILE A 28 -3.19 4.29 -1.00
N ARG A 29 -3.69 5.50 -1.29
CA ARG A 29 -5.09 5.76 -1.64
C ARG A 29 -5.56 5.08 -2.94
N LEU A 30 -4.63 4.58 -3.76
CA LEU A 30 -4.93 3.90 -5.03
C LEU A 30 -4.81 2.37 -4.90
N ALA A 31 -4.58 1.87 -3.70
CA ALA A 31 -4.41 0.45 -3.51
C ALA A 31 -5.73 -0.31 -3.65
N PRO A 32 -5.70 -1.52 -4.22
CA PRO A 32 -6.88 -2.38 -4.30
C PRO A 32 -7.30 -2.90 -2.92
N VAL A 33 -8.60 -3.13 -2.75
CA VAL A 33 -9.15 -3.87 -1.61
C VAL A 33 -8.88 -5.37 -1.82
N GLY A 34 -8.43 -6.07 -0.78
CA GLY A 34 -8.30 -7.52 -0.79
C GLY A 34 -6.88 -8.11 -0.85
N PRO A 35 -6.03 -7.81 -1.86
CA PRO A 35 -4.76 -8.51 -2.00
C PRO A 35 -3.75 -8.10 -0.91
N HIS A 36 -2.82 -9.00 -0.62
CA HIS A 36 -1.66 -8.71 0.23
C HIS A 36 -0.62 -7.89 -0.55
N LEU A 37 -0.20 -6.78 0.03
CA LEU A 37 0.68 -5.78 -0.53
C LEU A 37 1.87 -5.55 0.39
N GLU A 38 2.90 -4.90 -0.13
CA GLU A 38 3.91 -4.22 0.69
C GLU A 38 3.52 -2.75 0.81
N GLY A 39 3.66 -2.19 2.00
CA GLY A 39 3.50 -0.77 2.28
C GLY A 39 4.81 -0.12 2.72
N ILE A 40 4.88 1.21 2.61
CA ILE A 40 5.99 1.99 3.16
C ILE A 40 5.45 3.13 4.03
N THR A 41 6.05 3.35 5.19
CA THR A 41 5.70 4.45 6.10
C THR A 41 6.35 5.77 5.68
N LYS A 42 6.02 6.88 6.36
CA LYS A 42 6.67 8.18 6.14
C LYS A 42 8.15 8.15 6.52
N GLU A 43 8.50 7.28 7.46
CA GLU A 43 9.84 7.09 7.99
C GLU A 43 10.69 6.17 7.09
N GLY A 44 10.08 5.52 6.10
CA GLY A 44 10.73 4.61 5.16
C GLY A 44 10.72 3.14 5.58
N ASP A 45 10.02 2.78 6.67
CA ASP A 45 9.87 1.39 7.09
C ASP A 45 8.94 0.64 6.13
N VAL A 46 9.36 -0.56 5.73
CA VAL A 46 8.55 -1.46 4.89
C VAL A 46 7.67 -2.32 5.77
N ILE A 47 6.38 -2.37 5.43
CA ILE A 47 5.38 -3.23 6.05
C ILE A 47 5.01 -4.31 5.04
N ASP A 48 5.48 -5.52 5.28
CA ASP A 48 5.08 -6.69 4.50
C ASP A 48 3.65 -7.13 4.85
N ASP A 49 2.98 -7.70 3.84
CA ASP A 49 1.75 -8.47 4.00
C ASP A 49 0.55 -7.67 4.53
N MET A 50 0.44 -6.42 4.11
CA MET A 50 -0.70 -5.57 4.44
C MET A 50 -1.85 -5.71 3.44
N HIS A 51 -3.07 -5.44 3.86
CA HIS A 51 -4.22 -5.30 2.96
C HIS A 51 -5.18 -4.23 3.47
N PHE A 52 -5.95 -3.65 2.57
CA PHE A 52 -7.05 -2.77 2.94
C PHE A 52 -8.30 -3.60 3.19
N ALA A 53 -8.98 -3.34 4.29
CA ALA A 53 -10.26 -3.94 4.63
C ALA A 53 -11.23 -2.88 5.13
N GLN A 54 -12.52 -3.07 4.81
CA GLN A 54 -13.59 -2.25 5.35
C GLN A 54 -14.82 -3.11 5.61
N ASP A 55 -15.49 -2.83 6.70
CA ASP A 55 -16.85 -3.26 6.97
C ASP A 55 -17.57 -2.08 7.60
N LEU A 56 -18.51 -1.50 6.86
CA LEU A 56 -19.30 -0.36 7.32
C LEU A 56 -20.71 -0.75 7.78
N SER A 57 -21.04 -2.05 7.74
CA SER A 57 -22.35 -2.56 8.13
C SER A 57 -22.57 -2.45 9.63
N GLY A 58 -21.52 -2.69 10.42
CA GLY A 58 -21.61 -2.74 11.86
C GLY A 58 -22.29 -4.00 12.41
N GLU A 59 -22.57 -5.02 11.58
CA GLU A 59 -23.40 -6.16 11.97
C GLU A 59 -22.68 -7.13 12.92
N GLU A 60 -21.43 -7.49 12.61
CA GLU A 60 -20.64 -8.43 13.43
C GLU A 60 -19.64 -7.73 14.35
N GLN A 61 -19.24 -6.51 14.01
CA GLN A 61 -18.25 -5.71 14.74
C GLN A 61 -18.46 -4.22 14.44
N PRO A 62 -17.93 -3.29 15.28
CA PRO A 62 -18.00 -1.86 14.98
C PRO A 62 -17.50 -1.53 13.57
N PRO A 63 -18.16 -0.61 12.85
CA PRO A 63 -17.72 -0.21 11.51
C PRO A 63 -16.24 0.18 11.48
N PHE A 64 -15.50 -0.33 10.51
CA PHE A 64 -14.08 -0.05 10.32
C PHE A 64 -13.72 0.12 8.85
N SER A 65 -12.64 0.87 8.60
CA SER A 65 -12.05 1.05 7.27
C SER A 65 -10.59 1.42 7.46
N GLY A 66 -9.67 0.56 7.03
CA GLY A 66 -8.27 0.75 7.36
C GLY A 66 -7.32 -0.25 6.71
N TRP A 67 -6.04 -0.07 7.03
CA TRP A 67 -4.95 -0.93 6.60
C TRP A 67 -4.64 -1.93 7.70
N PHE A 68 -4.50 -3.20 7.34
CA PHE A 68 -4.32 -4.27 8.31
C PHE A 68 -3.16 -5.18 7.91
N ARG A 69 -2.48 -5.73 8.91
CA ARG A 69 -1.50 -6.82 8.75
C ARG A 69 -1.85 -8.00 9.66
N PRO A 70 -1.58 -9.25 9.25
CA PRO A 70 -1.81 -10.40 10.12
C PRO A 70 -0.94 -10.33 11.37
N MET A 71 -1.48 -10.80 12.49
CA MET A 71 -0.67 -10.99 13.68
C MET A 71 0.35 -12.10 13.45
N ARG A 72 1.56 -11.96 14.00
CA ARG A 72 2.58 -13.04 13.97
C ARG A 72 2.10 -14.35 14.60
N SER A 73 1.10 -14.29 15.48
CA SER A 73 0.46 -15.45 16.09
C SER A 73 -0.44 -16.24 15.13
N GLY A 74 -0.72 -15.71 13.93
CA GLY A 74 -1.69 -16.26 12.98
C GLY A 74 -3.15 -16.08 13.39
N ARG A 75 -3.42 -15.39 14.51
CA ARG A 75 -4.77 -15.19 15.04
C ARG A 75 -5.13 -13.70 15.03
N GLY A 76 -5.86 -13.30 14.00
CA GLY A 76 -6.39 -11.94 13.84
C GLY A 76 -5.44 -11.00 13.09
N PHE A 77 -5.79 -9.71 13.14
CA PHE A 77 -5.13 -8.65 12.41
C PHE A 77 -4.88 -7.44 13.32
N PHE A 78 -3.83 -6.67 13.01
CA PHE A 78 -3.60 -5.36 13.60
C PHE A 78 -3.85 -4.28 12.56
N GLU A 79 -4.60 -3.26 12.95
CA GLU A 79 -4.66 -2.01 12.18
C GLU A 79 -3.28 -1.35 12.15
N ILE A 80 -2.90 -0.86 10.99
CA ILE A 80 -1.67 -0.14 10.74
C ILE A 80 -1.97 1.35 10.91
N PHE A 81 -1.51 1.91 12.02
CA PHE A 81 -1.65 3.33 12.32
C PHE A 81 -0.29 3.95 12.71
N PRO A 82 0.12 5.08 12.08
CA PRO A 82 -0.54 5.76 10.97
C PRO A 82 -0.52 4.92 9.68
N SER A 83 -1.49 5.16 8.79
CA SER A 83 -1.56 4.46 7.49
C SER A 83 -0.26 4.65 6.69
N PRO A 84 0.21 3.60 5.99
CA PRO A 84 1.37 3.71 5.10
C PRO A 84 1.09 4.71 3.99
N VAL A 85 2.13 5.28 3.39
CA VAL A 85 1.99 6.36 2.39
C VAL A 85 1.97 5.86 0.95
N ALA A 86 2.57 4.71 0.69
CA ALA A 86 2.56 4.07 -0.62
C ALA A 86 2.58 2.54 -0.50
N TRP A 87 2.25 1.86 -1.59
CA TRP A 87 2.18 0.42 -1.69
C TRP A 87 2.83 -0.10 -2.97
N ARG A 88 3.16 -1.39 -3.00
CA ARG A 88 3.46 -2.13 -4.23
C ARG A 88 2.93 -3.56 -4.12
N LYS A 89 2.76 -4.22 -5.27
CA LYS A 89 2.48 -5.66 -5.27
C LYS A 89 3.70 -6.40 -4.75
N LYS A 90 3.52 -7.40 -3.90
CA LYS A 90 4.56 -8.40 -3.67
C LYS A 90 4.93 -9.02 -5.01
N GLU A 91 6.21 -9.09 -5.31
CA GLU A 91 6.68 -9.98 -6.37
C GLU A 91 6.36 -11.40 -5.89
N ASN A 92 5.52 -12.13 -6.64
CA ASN A 92 5.33 -13.54 -6.35
C ASN A 92 6.71 -14.21 -6.51
N GLU A 93 7.21 -14.91 -5.49
CA GLU A 93 8.43 -15.74 -5.57
C GLU A 93 8.21 -17.01 -6.44
N ASN A 94 7.54 -16.87 -7.59
CA ASN A 94 7.37 -17.94 -8.56
C ASN A 94 8.17 -17.60 -9.82
N GLY A 95 9.46 -17.94 -9.77
CA GLY A 95 10.22 -18.37 -10.94
C GLY A 95 9.98 -19.85 -11.19
#